data_AF-A0A433TDW1-F1
#
_entry.id   AF-A0A433TDW1-F1
#
_cell.length_a   1.000
_cell.length_b   1.000
_cell.length_c   1.000
_cell.angle_alpha   90.00
_cell.angle_beta   90.00
_cell.angle_gamma   90.00
#
_symmetry.space_group_name_H-M   'P 1'
#
loop_
_entity.id
_entity.type
_entity.pdbx_description
1 polymer ?
#
loop_
_entity_poly.entity_id
_entity_poly.type
_entity_poly.pdbx_seq_one_letter_code
_entity_poly.pdbx_strand_id
1 'polypeptide(L)' 'MNSVKSARQRMLRYPAALSKCSTQLKLGIYFISFQAAAYGKCISTSENLKKSDCQKEFEALRECVKNAM' A
#
# COMPACT_ATOMS: atom_id res chain seq x y z
N MET A 1 -10.36 19.54 17.93
CA MET A 1 -10.96 18.51 17.03
C MET A 1 -10.52 18.60 15.56
N ASN A 2 -9.58 19.46 15.17
CA ASN A 2 -9.16 19.59 13.77
C ASN A 2 -8.29 18.42 13.28
N SER A 3 -7.44 17.86 14.14
CA SER A 3 -6.57 16.71 13.83
C SER A 3 -7.35 15.46 13.43
N VAL A 4 -8.53 15.23 14.05
CA VAL A 4 -9.41 14.10 13.73
C VAL A 4 -10.06 14.27 12.35
N LYS A 5 -10.46 15.49 11.99
CA LYS A 5 -11.00 15.80 10.65
C LYS A 5 -9.95 15.58 9.56
N SER A 6 -8.73 16.05 9.77
CA SER A 6 -7.62 15.84 8.82
C SER A 6 -7.21 14.38 8.68
N ALA A 7 -7.22 13.61 9.78
CA ALA A 7 -6.95 12.17 9.74
C ALA A 7 -8.04 11.42 8.93
N ARG A 8 -9.31 11.77 9.13
CA ARG A 8 -10.44 11.22 8.39
C ARG A 8 -10.35 11.53 6.89
N GLN A 9 -9.97 12.75 6.52
CA GLN A 9 -9.74 13.11 5.11
C GLN A 9 -8.60 12.31 4.47
N ARG A 10 -7.51 12.05 5.20
CA ARG A 10 -6.41 11.20 4.70
C ARG A 10 -6.87 9.77 4.47
N MET A 11 -7.67 9.20 5.38
CA MET A 11 -8.24 7.86 5.18
C MET A 11 -9.17 7.80 3.97
N LEU A 12 -9.97 8.84 3.72
CA LEU A 12 -10.83 8.90 2.53
C LEU A 12 -10.04 8.98 1.21
N ARG A 13 -8.87 9.62 1.24
CA ARG A 13 -7.97 9.74 0.07
C ARG A 13 -7.04 8.54 -0.09
N TYR A 14 -6.88 7.72 0.97
CA TYR A 14 -5.99 6.56 0.98
C TYR A 14 -6.28 5.57 -0.16
N PRO A 15 -7.54 5.17 -0.46
CA PRO A 15 -7.82 4.27 -1.58
C PRO A 15 -7.39 4.85 -2.93
N ALA A 16 -7.60 6.15 -3.13
CA ALA A 16 -7.22 6.83 -4.37
C ALA A 16 -5.69 6.96 -4.50
N ALA A 17 -5.00 7.28 -3.40
CA ALA A 17 -3.53 7.31 -3.36
C ALA A 17 -2.93 5.91 -3.58
N LEU A 18 -3.50 4.89 -2.95
CA LEU A 18 -3.14 3.49 -3.15
C LEU A 18 -3.39 3.04 -4.60
N SER A 19 -4.46 3.53 -5.23
CA SER A 19 -4.77 3.27 -6.64
C SER A 19 -3.74 3.92 -7.59
N LYS A 20 -3.21 5.10 -7.28
CA LYS A 20 -2.08 5.66 -8.05
C LYS A 20 -0.81 4.83 -7.91
N CYS A 21 -0.59 4.26 -6.73
CA CYS A 21 0.47 3.27 -6.48
C CYS A 21 0.17 1.89 -7.05
N SER A 22 -1.01 1.71 -7.64
CA SER A 22 -1.42 0.51 -8.37
C SER A 22 -1.21 0.61 -9.89
N THR A 23 -0.86 1.79 -10.40
CA THR A 23 -0.83 2.06 -11.84
C THR A 23 0.55 1.76 -12.46
N GLN A 24 0.99 0.50 -12.46
CA GLN A 24 1.93 -0.05 -13.47
C GLN A 24 2.16 -1.56 -13.27
N LEU A 25 1.23 -2.38 -13.79
CA LEU A 25 1.48 -3.65 -14.50
C LEU A 25 0.12 -4.25 -14.87
N LYS A 26 -0.17 -4.25 -16.18
CA LYS A 26 -1.40 -4.81 -16.74
C LYS A 26 -1.13 -6.29 -17.04
N LEU A 27 -1.48 -7.19 -16.13
CA LEU A 27 -1.44 -8.64 -16.35
C LEU A 27 -2.80 -9.26 -15.94
N GLY A 28 -3.75 -9.29 -16.87
CA GLY A 28 -5.01 -10.03 -16.71
C GLY A 28 -5.96 -9.51 -15.63
N ILE A 29 -6.95 -10.35 -15.28
CA ILE A 29 -8.18 -10.07 -14.49
C ILE A 29 -7.87 -9.73 -13.00
N TYR A 30 -6.61 -9.65 -12.61
CA TYR A 30 -6.18 -9.33 -11.24
C TYR A 30 -5.35 -8.04 -11.21
N PHE A 31 -5.92 -6.98 -10.61
CA PHE A 31 -5.21 -5.75 -10.28
C PHE A 31 -4.37 -5.96 -9.02
N ILE A 32 -3.10 -6.32 -9.17
CA ILE A 32 -2.17 -6.49 -8.05
C ILE A 32 -0.88 -5.73 -8.39
N SER A 33 -0.69 -4.56 -7.74
CA SER A 33 0.38 -3.56 -7.97
C SER A 33 1.78 -4.14 -7.76
N PHE A 34 2.86 -3.76 -8.44
CA PHE A 34 4.19 -4.37 -8.13
C PHE A 34 4.60 -4.30 -6.64
N GLN A 35 4.40 -3.15 -5.98
CA GLN A 35 4.75 -2.96 -4.56
C GLN A 35 3.69 -3.51 -3.60
N ALA A 36 2.40 -3.32 -3.90
CA ALA A 36 1.32 -3.89 -3.07
C ALA A 36 1.19 -5.41 -3.25
N ALA A 37 1.53 -5.93 -4.42
CA ALA A 37 1.71 -7.34 -4.74
C ALA A 37 2.92 -7.91 -4.03
N ALA A 38 4.06 -7.22 -4.07
CA ALA A 38 5.26 -7.68 -3.38
C ALA A 38 5.02 -7.74 -1.88
N TYR A 39 4.44 -6.69 -1.30
CA TYR A 39 4.05 -6.69 0.11
C TYR A 39 2.99 -7.74 0.42
N GLY A 40 1.91 -7.81 -0.37
CA GLY A 40 0.83 -8.78 -0.25
C GLY A 40 1.30 -10.23 -0.38
N LYS A 41 2.20 -10.51 -1.33
CA LYS A 41 2.86 -11.81 -1.51
C LYS A 41 3.76 -12.11 -0.32
N CYS A 42 4.56 -11.15 0.13
CA CYS A 42 5.44 -11.33 1.27
C CYS A 42 4.65 -11.70 2.54
N ILE A 43 3.55 -11.01 2.82
CA ILE A 43 2.70 -11.35 3.98
C ILE A 43 1.91 -12.66 3.77
N SER A 44 1.52 -12.99 2.55
CA SER A 44 0.82 -14.26 2.30
C SER A 44 1.74 -15.48 2.36
N THR A 45 3.06 -15.30 2.36
CA THR A 45 4.04 -16.40 2.33
C THR A 45 4.45 -16.87 3.74
N SER A 46 4.08 -16.15 4.80
CA SER A 46 4.55 -16.47 6.15
C SER A 46 3.43 -16.39 7.19
N GLU A 47 3.23 -17.47 7.94
CA GLU A 47 2.22 -17.54 9.01
C GLU A 47 2.67 -16.80 10.29
N ASN A 48 3.98 -16.58 10.48
CA ASN A 48 4.57 -15.86 11.62
C ASN A 48 5.35 -14.63 11.16
N LEU A 49 4.64 -13.66 10.57
CA LEU A 49 5.26 -12.41 10.11
C LEU A 49 5.66 -11.52 11.27
N LYS A 50 6.93 -11.18 11.32
CA LYS A 50 7.41 -10.01 12.06
C LYS A 50 7.32 -8.80 11.13
N LYS A 51 7.11 -7.63 11.74
CA LYS A 51 7.07 -6.34 11.04
C LYS A 51 8.31 -6.08 10.16
N SER A 52 9.45 -6.67 10.51
CA SER A 52 10.71 -6.58 9.77
C SER A 52 10.74 -7.38 8.46
N ASP A 53 9.97 -8.46 8.35
CA ASP A 53 10.13 -9.44 7.26
C ASP A 53 9.73 -8.86 5.90
N CYS A 54 8.66 -8.07 5.87
CA CYS A 54 8.16 -7.39 4.68
C CYS A 54 8.43 -5.89 4.69
N GLN A 55 9.39 -5.44 5.50
CA GLN A 55 9.64 -4.02 5.74
C GLN A 55 10.05 -3.28 4.46
N LYS A 56 10.88 -3.90 3.62
CA LYS A 56 11.32 -3.32 2.35
C LYS A 56 10.14 -3.04 1.40
N GLU A 57 9.26 -4.02 1.25
CA GLU A 57 8.09 -3.91 0.38
C GLU A 57 7.04 -2.95 0.96
N PHE A 58 6.95 -2.91 2.29
CA PHE A 58 6.14 -1.93 3.01
C PHE A 58 6.67 -0.50 2.82
N GLU A 59 7.99 -0.28 2.90
CA GLU A 59 8.60 1.03 2.70
C GLU A 59 8.39 1.53 1.28
N ALA A 60 8.59 0.68 0.27
CA ALA A 60 8.31 1.03 -1.13
C ALA A 60 6.84 1.43 -1.34
N LEU A 61 5.90 0.64 -0.79
CA LEU A 61 4.47 0.95 -0.85
C LEU A 61 4.14 2.26 -0.11
N ARG A 62 4.73 2.45 1.07
CA ARG A 62 4.53 3.63 1.92
C ARG A 62 5.05 4.90 1.24
N GLU A 63 6.22 4.85 0.63
CA GLU A 63 6.78 5.99 -0.11
C GLU A 63 5.90 6.38 -1.28
N CYS A 64 5.41 5.39 -2.04
CA CYS A 64 4.49 5.67 -3.12
C CYS A 64 3.20 6.33 -2.60
N VAL A 65 2.57 5.74 -1.57
CA VAL A 65 1.31 6.28 -1.01
C VAL A 65 1.52 7.68 -0.44
N LYS A 66 2.66 7.93 0.21
CA LYS A 66 3.02 9.25 0.74
C LYS A 66 3.18 10.28 -0.37
N ASN A 67 3.74 9.90 -1.52
CA ASN A 67 3.87 10.79 -2.69
C ASN A 67 2.54 10.96 -3.46
N ALA A 68 1.59 10.04 -3.29
CA ALA A 68 0.29 10.07 -3.96
C ALA A 68 -0.84 10.75 -3.15
N MET A 69 -0.60 11.04 -1.87
CA MET A 69 -1.50 11.77 -0.94
C MET A 69 -1.37 13.29 -1.05
#